data_AF-A0A6B2L881-F1
#
_entry.id   AF-A0A6B2L881-F1
#
_cell.length_a   1.000
_cell.length_b   1.000
_cell.length_c   1.000
_cell.angle_alpha   90.00
_cell.angle_beta   90.00
_cell.angle_gamma   90.00
#
_symmetry.space_group_name_H-M   'P 1'
#
loop_
_entity.id
_entity.type
_entity.pdbx_description
1 polymer ?
#
loop_
_entity_poly.entity_id
_entity_poly.type
_entity_poly.pdbx_seq_one_letter_code
_entity_poly.pdbx_strand_id
1 'polypeptide(L)'
;MWCHRNFTTSDILLQKLIECFNTPQEMSPNNTTRIQKSVINTLKFWLQECPNDFLQETLSLSTKTFIEYDLSKETQHSNYSRELKLSLKKCEKLLSKQEDLLFLYQKSAPPPEPQVPRNIFSPDFKFESVPEVEIARQLTLHAHHLICLIGMSELSSVAWEQSSGEAEEKCPNIVILENWLQRITMWVKEEIKVATERKMRTKRLASFALLCEVLFELNNYHSLAGVLQGILMEAKASGSKELPSVFDKEWAKAPQGEEQLKFLNETAIPTVFGQRPKYHVKPCVPYLTDFLGTVSKVIKSEPHWIMEGSKMVNFNKALKLSLFLKQFREFQTHLYSLLPVHQVQEYFE
;
A
#
# COMPACT_ATOMS: atom_id res chain seq x y z
N MET A 1 13.70 -10.48 -6.52
CA MET A 1 14.25 -9.21 -6.02
C MET A 1 13.62 -8.78 -4.71
N TRP A 2 12.29 -8.73 -4.57
CA TRP A 2 11.63 -8.19 -3.37
C TRP A 2 12.09 -8.75 -2.01
N CYS A 3 12.47 -10.02 -1.93
CA CYS A 3 12.88 -10.65 -0.65
C CYS A 3 14.40 -10.67 -0.39
N HIS A 4 15.23 -10.07 -1.25
CA HIS A 4 16.69 -10.26 -1.15
C HIS A 4 17.31 -9.72 0.15
N ARG A 5 16.74 -8.63 0.69
CA ARG A 5 17.17 -7.99 1.94
C ARG A 5 17.07 -8.90 3.17
N ASN A 6 16.34 -10.01 3.06
CA ASN A 6 16.22 -11.01 4.13
C ASN A 6 17.45 -11.92 4.27
N PHE A 7 18.37 -11.90 3.30
CA PHE A 7 19.55 -12.78 3.30
C PHE A 7 20.81 -12.17 2.68
N THR A 8 20.73 -10.98 2.07
CA THR A 8 21.90 -10.25 1.54
C THR A 8 21.61 -8.74 1.49
N THR A 9 22.64 -7.91 1.34
CA THR A 9 22.46 -6.46 1.12
C THR A 9 22.30 -6.16 -0.37
N SER A 10 21.71 -5.01 -0.70
CA SER A 10 21.58 -4.57 -2.09
C SER A 10 22.97 -4.39 -2.76
N ASP A 11 23.97 -3.87 -2.05
CA ASP A 11 25.33 -3.72 -2.58
C ASP A 11 25.96 -5.10 -2.93
N ILE A 12 25.83 -6.10 -2.04
CA ILE A 12 26.34 -7.45 -2.30
C ILE A 12 25.61 -8.09 -3.48
N LEU A 13 24.29 -7.92 -3.57
CA LEU A 13 23.51 -8.46 -4.68
C LEU A 13 23.94 -7.86 -6.02
N LEU A 14 24.12 -6.54 -6.08
CA LEU A 14 24.62 -5.87 -7.28
C LEU A 14 26.01 -6.39 -7.65
N GLN A 15 26.92 -6.48 -6.68
CA GLN A 15 28.25 -7.03 -6.91
C GLN A 15 28.20 -8.45 -7.50
N LYS A 16 27.38 -9.34 -6.92
CA LYS A 16 27.22 -10.71 -7.44
C LYS A 16 26.60 -10.77 -8.82
N LEU A 17 25.67 -9.86 -9.15
CA LEU A 17 25.13 -9.76 -10.50
C LEU A 17 26.22 -9.32 -11.51
N ILE A 18 27.07 -8.38 -11.15
CA ILE A 18 28.20 -7.93 -11.98
C ILE A 18 29.23 -9.06 -12.15
N GLU A 19 29.57 -9.78 -11.08
CA GLU A 19 30.43 -10.97 -11.15
C GLU A 19 29.84 -12.02 -12.11
N CYS A 20 28.52 -12.28 -12.05
CA CYS A 20 27.85 -13.19 -12.98
C CYS A 20 27.85 -12.69 -14.43
N PHE A 21 27.77 -11.38 -14.65
CA PHE A 21 27.83 -10.80 -15.99
C PHE A 21 29.22 -11.02 -16.63
N ASN A 22 30.27 -10.94 -15.82
CA ASN A 22 31.65 -11.16 -16.22
C ASN A 22 31.99 -12.67 -16.25
N THR A 23 31.33 -13.42 -17.14
CA THR A 23 31.50 -14.88 -17.24
C THR A 23 32.95 -15.27 -17.56
N PRO A 24 33.45 -16.43 -17.06
CA PRO A 24 34.78 -16.94 -17.39
C PRO A 24 35.02 -17.09 -18.90
N GLN A 25 36.27 -16.87 -19.35
CA GLN A 25 36.64 -16.92 -20.78
C GLN A 25 36.43 -18.29 -21.44
N GLU A 26 36.43 -19.36 -20.65
CA GLU A 26 36.27 -20.75 -21.14
C GLU A 26 34.81 -21.12 -21.46
N MET A 27 33.85 -20.22 -21.18
CA MET A 27 32.44 -20.48 -21.38
C MET A 27 32.02 -20.33 -22.85
N SER A 28 31.13 -21.21 -23.33
CA SER A 28 30.61 -21.11 -24.69
C SER A 28 29.92 -19.74 -24.94
N PRO A 29 30.07 -19.11 -26.12
CA PRO A 29 29.48 -17.80 -26.42
C PRO A 29 27.96 -17.72 -26.21
N ASN A 30 27.24 -18.82 -26.50
CA ASN A 30 25.79 -18.91 -26.30
C ASN A 30 25.41 -18.82 -24.81
N ASN A 31 26.14 -19.53 -23.94
CA ASN A 31 25.90 -19.48 -22.50
C ASN A 31 26.26 -18.12 -21.90
N THR A 32 27.37 -17.52 -22.33
CA THR A 32 27.77 -16.15 -21.95
C THR A 32 26.66 -15.16 -22.27
N THR A 33 26.19 -15.14 -23.51
CA THR A 33 25.11 -14.23 -23.95
C THR A 33 23.84 -14.43 -23.13
N ARG A 34 23.47 -15.69 -22.84
CA ARG A 34 22.28 -16.03 -22.04
C ARG A 34 22.39 -15.50 -20.61
N ILE A 35 23.55 -15.68 -19.95
CA ILE A 35 23.78 -15.22 -18.58
C ILE A 35 23.77 -13.70 -18.53
N GLN A 36 24.51 -13.04 -19.41
CA GLN A 36 24.55 -11.58 -19.50
C GLN A 36 23.14 -11.00 -19.68
N LYS A 37 22.35 -11.52 -20.63
CA LYS A 37 20.97 -11.08 -20.84
C LYS A 37 20.10 -11.30 -19.59
N SER A 38 20.31 -12.39 -18.85
CA SER A 38 19.60 -12.66 -17.60
C SER A 38 19.94 -11.63 -16.51
N VAL A 39 21.21 -11.27 -16.37
CA VAL A 39 21.65 -10.22 -15.43
C VAL A 39 21.03 -8.87 -15.80
N ILE A 40 21.09 -8.48 -17.07
CA ILE A 40 20.51 -7.21 -17.54
C ILE A 40 19.00 -7.16 -17.28
N ASN A 41 18.28 -8.25 -17.58
CA ASN A 41 16.85 -8.34 -17.28
C ASN A 41 16.55 -8.27 -15.78
N THR A 42 17.40 -8.88 -14.96
CA THR A 42 17.27 -8.84 -13.49
C THR A 42 17.47 -7.43 -12.95
N LEU A 43 18.50 -6.72 -13.42
CA LEU A 43 18.74 -5.31 -13.06
C LEU A 43 17.60 -4.41 -13.55
N LYS A 44 17.09 -4.64 -14.76
CA LYS A 44 15.96 -3.89 -15.30
C LYS A 44 14.70 -4.07 -14.45
N PHE A 45 14.39 -5.32 -14.08
CA PHE A 45 13.29 -5.63 -13.17
C PHE A 45 13.50 -4.96 -11.81
N TRP A 46 14.72 -4.98 -11.29
CA TRP A 46 15.04 -4.37 -9.99
C TRP A 46 14.81 -2.85 -9.99
N LEU A 47 15.31 -2.14 -10.99
CA LEU A 47 15.11 -0.69 -11.17
C LEU A 47 13.64 -0.30 -11.32
N GLN A 48 12.80 -1.20 -11.84
CA GLN A 48 11.37 -0.96 -12.05
C GLN A 48 10.53 -1.26 -10.80
N GLU A 49 10.85 -2.36 -10.11
CA GLU A 49 10.00 -2.90 -9.05
C GLU A 49 10.47 -2.57 -7.63
N CYS A 50 11.73 -2.15 -7.45
CA CYS A 50 12.26 -1.68 -6.16
C CYS A 50 13.02 -0.35 -6.30
N PRO A 51 12.40 0.75 -6.80
CA PRO A 51 13.11 2.02 -6.97
C PRO A 51 13.71 2.55 -5.66
N ASN A 52 13.04 2.33 -4.52
CA ASN A 52 13.50 2.78 -3.20
C ASN A 52 14.85 2.17 -2.78
N ASP A 53 15.24 1.02 -3.31
CA ASP A 53 16.56 0.45 -3.03
C ASP A 53 17.70 1.38 -3.52
N PHE A 54 17.43 2.15 -4.58
CA PHE A 54 18.38 3.04 -5.24
C PHE A 54 18.40 4.47 -4.65
N LEU A 55 17.67 4.73 -3.56
CA LEU A 55 17.87 5.92 -2.73
C LEU A 55 19.22 5.88 -2.00
N GLN A 56 19.75 4.68 -1.75
CA GLN A 56 21.07 4.50 -1.19
C GLN A 56 22.14 4.96 -2.20
N GLU A 57 22.91 5.98 -1.84
CA GLU A 57 23.88 6.62 -2.73
C GLU A 57 24.92 5.63 -3.26
N THR A 58 25.42 4.71 -2.42
CA THR A 58 26.42 3.71 -2.81
C THR A 58 25.90 2.76 -3.89
N LEU A 59 24.66 2.29 -3.75
CA LEU A 59 24.03 1.38 -4.73
C LEU A 59 23.77 2.11 -6.05
N SER A 60 23.26 3.34 -5.97
CA SER A 60 22.99 4.17 -7.15
C SER A 60 24.27 4.47 -7.94
N LEU A 61 25.34 4.89 -7.25
CA LEU A 61 26.64 5.16 -7.85
C LEU A 61 27.28 3.91 -8.46
N SER A 62 27.23 2.78 -7.76
CA SER A 62 27.76 1.50 -8.26
C SER A 62 27.00 1.04 -9.51
N THR A 63 25.68 1.22 -9.52
CA THR A 63 24.83 0.89 -10.68
C THR A 63 25.16 1.79 -11.88
N LYS A 64 25.32 3.10 -11.67
CA LYS A 64 25.77 4.05 -12.70
C LYS A 64 27.13 3.67 -13.26
N THR A 65 28.07 3.35 -12.37
CA THR A 65 29.43 2.96 -12.74
C THR A 65 29.43 1.74 -13.66
N PHE A 66 28.69 0.69 -13.28
CA PHE A 66 28.55 -0.51 -14.10
C PHE A 66 27.96 -0.19 -15.49
N ILE A 67 26.89 0.61 -15.55
CA ILE A 67 26.21 0.96 -16.80
C ILE A 67 27.08 1.83 -17.73
N GLU A 68 27.84 2.77 -17.14
CA GLU A 68 28.60 3.77 -17.87
C GLU A 68 30.02 3.35 -18.20
N TYR A 69 30.67 2.52 -17.39
CA TYR A 69 32.05 2.13 -17.60
C TYR A 69 32.22 0.67 -18.00
N ASP A 70 31.43 -0.26 -17.45
CA ASP A 70 31.64 -1.68 -17.74
C ASP A 70 30.86 -2.12 -18.99
N LEU A 71 29.61 -1.67 -19.14
CA LEU A 71 28.79 -2.00 -20.32
C LEU A 71 29.12 -1.17 -21.57
N SER A 72 29.73 0.01 -21.42
CA SER A 72 29.99 0.91 -22.55
C SER A 72 31.33 0.64 -23.26
N LYS A 73 32.28 -0.02 -22.58
CA LYS A 73 33.61 -0.36 -23.13
C LYS A 73 33.52 -1.34 -24.30
N GLU A 74 32.53 -2.22 -24.28
CA GLU A 74 32.36 -3.26 -25.29
C GLU A 74 31.21 -2.91 -26.24
N THR A 75 31.52 -2.78 -27.54
CA THR A 75 30.53 -2.44 -28.59
C THR A 75 29.34 -3.39 -28.63
N GLN A 76 29.57 -4.68 -28.33
CA GLN A 76 28.54 -5.72 -28.23
C GLN A 76 27.51 -5.49 -27.11
N HIS A 77 27.84 -4.72 -26.07
CA HIS A 77 26.96 -4.43 -24.93
C HIS A 77 26.28 -3.05 -25.01
N SER A 78 26.48 -2.30 -26.09
CA SER A 78 25.90 -0.97 -26.31
C SER A 78 24.36 -0.94 -26.14
N ASN A 79 23.67 -1.98 -26.61
CA ASN A 79 22.22 -2.11 -26.44
C ASN A 79 21.81 -2.27 -24.97
N TYR A 80 22.54 -3.09 -24.20
CA TYR A 80 22.28 -3.29 -22.77
C TYR A 80 22.50 -2.01 -21.96
N SER A 81 23.60 -1.28 -22.24
CA SER A 81 23.87 0.01 -21.62
C SER A 81 22.72 0.99 -21.88
N ARG A 82 22.25 1.10 -23.13
CA ARG A 82 21.13 1.98 -23.49
C ARG A 82 19.84 1.61 -22.75
N GLU A 83 19.48 0.33 -22.69
CA GLU A 83 18.28 -0.14 -22.00
C GLU A 83 18.30 0.13 -20.48
N LEU A 84 19.44 -0.11 -19.83
CA LEU A 84 19.59 0.15 -18.41
C LEU A 84 19.64 1.64 -18.09
N LYS A 85 20.29 2.48 -18.91
CA LYS A 85 20.26 3.95 -18.77
C LYS A 85 18.82 4.49 -18.81
N LEU A 86 18.00 3.99 -19.73
CA LEU A 86 16.59 4.37 -19.81
C LEU A 86 15.80 3.94 -18.58
N SER A 87 16.09 2.75 -18.04
CA SER A 87 15.41 2.22 -16.86
C SER A 87 15.82 2.95 -15.58
N LEU A 88 17.10 3.27 -15.43
CA LEU A 88 17.63 4.08 -14.34
C LEU A 88 17.04 5.49 -14.36
N LYS A 89 16.99 6.15 -15.52
CA LYS A 89 16.36 7.48 -15.64
C LYS A 89 14.87 7.45 -15.29
N LYS A 90 14.17 6.35 -15.58
CA LYS A 90 12.78 6.17 -15.15
C LYS A 90 12.68 5.97 -13.64
N CYS A 91 13.56 5.17 -13.04
CA CYS A 91 13.67 4.99 -11.59
C CYS A 91 13.90 6.33 -10.88
N GLU A 92 14.89 7.11 -11.30
CA GLU A 92 15.19 8.44 -10.74
C GLU A 92 14.00 9.41 -10.84
N LYS A 93 13.29 9.39 -11.99
CA LYS A 93 12.07 10.19 -12.17
C LYS A 93 10.92 9.74 -11.26
N LEU A 94 10.79 8.45 -10.97
CA LEU A 94 9.77 7.94 -10.05
C LEU A 94 10.08 8.38 -8.61
N LEU A 95 11.34 8.27 -8.21
CA LEU A 95 11.80 8.74 -6.90
C LEU A 95 11.61 10.25 -6.74
N SER A 96 11.84 11.04 -7.79
CA SER A 96 11.62 12.50 -7.76
C SER A 96 10.15 12.93 -7.84
N LYS A 97 9.23 12.01 -8.16
CA LYS A 97 7.80 12.30 -8.42
C LYS A 97 6.86 11.55 -7.48
N GLN A 98 7.35 11.02 -6.36
CA GLN A 98 6.47 10.34 -5.40
C GLN A 98 5.27 11.23 -4.96
N GLU A 99 5.40 12.56 -5.06
CA GLU A 99 4.34 13.55 -4.83
C GLU A 99 3.26 13.59 -5.95
N ASP A 100 3.58 13.25 -7.21
CA ASP A 100 2.67 13.38 -8.36
C ASP A 100 1.76 12.14 -8.59
N LEU A 101 1.93 11.06 -7.79
CA LEU A 101 1.18 9.80 -7.96
C LEU A 101 -0.33 9.96 -7.76
N LEU A 102 -0.77 11.08 -7.17
CA LEU A 102 -2.19 11.45 -7.04
C LEU A 102 -2.92 11.55 -8.41
N PHE A 103 -2.20 11.71 -9.53
CA PHE A 103 -2.76 11.96 -10.86
C PHE A 103 -2.77 10.76 -11.81
N LEU A 104 -2.45 9.56 -11.33
CA LEU A 104 -2.46 8.39 -12.20
C LEU A 104 -3.90 7.87 -12.42
N TYR A 105 -4.61 8.52 -13.33
CA TYR A 105 -5.92 8.07 -13.80
C TYR A 105 -5.82 6.75 -14.56
N GLN A 106 -6.71 5.80 -14.26
CA GLN A 106 -6.92 4.65 -15.12
C GLN A 106 -7.67 5.11 -16.39
N LYS A 107 -6.99 5.11 -17.54
CA LYS A 107 -7.49 5.62 -18.84
C LYS A 107 -8.77 4.98 -19.39
N SER A 108 -9.28 3.91 -18.77
CA SER A 108 -10.33 3.07 -19.36
C SER A 108 -11.76 3.63 -19.24
N ALA A 109 -12.03 4.50 -18.27
CA ALA A 109 -13.33 5.17 -18.13
C ALA A 109 -13.17 6.55 -17.50
N PRO A 110 -13.93 7.57 -17.96
CA PRO A 110 -13.90 8.89 -17.34
C PRO A 110 -14.35 8.78 -15.87
N PRO A 111 -13.64 9.46 -14.94
CA PRO A 111 -14.03 9.43 -13.54
C PRO A 111 -15.41 10.08 -13.35
N PRO A 112 -16.21 9.64 -12.36
CA PRO A 112 -17.47 10.28 -12.05
C PRO A 112 -17.23 11.72 -11.62
N GLU A 113 -18.17 12.62 -11.93
CA GLU A 113 -18.08 14.00 -11.48
C GLU A 113 -18.11 14.09 -9.94
N PRO A 114 -17.26 14.94 -9.34
CA PRO A 114 -17.26 15.15 -7.90
C PRO A 114 -18.62 15.68 -7.42
N GLN A 115 -19.14 15.06 -6.37
CA GLN A 115 -20.40 15.48 -5.75
C GLN A 115 -20.10 16.44 -4.62
N VAL A 116 -19.96 17.72 -4.96
CA VAL A 116 -19.56 18.76 -4.01
C VAL A 116 -20.64 19.84 -3.84
N PRO A 117 -20.75 20.45 -2.65
CA PRO A 117 -21.59 21.61 -2.43
C PRO A 117 -21.19 22.76 -3.37
N ARG A 118 -22.18 23.53 -3.84
CA ARG A 118 -21.93 24.68 -4.74
C ARG A 118 -21.01 25.74 -4.11
N ASN A 119 -21.01 25.82 -2.78
CA ASN A 119 -20.20 26.76 -2.00
C ASN A 119 -18.88 26.15 -1.51
N ILE A 120 -18.36 25.06 -2.11
CA ILE A 120 -17.11 24.41 -1.67
C ILE A 120 -15.89 25.34 -1.67
N PHE A 121 -15.87 26.37 -2.52
CA PHE A 121 -14.83 27.40 -2.55
C PHE A 121 -15.15 28.64 -1.71
N SER A 122 -16.27 28.64 -0.98
CA SER A 122 -16.69 29.77 -0.14
C SER A 122 -16.06 29.69 1.25
N PRO A 123 -15.72 30.81 1.89
CA PRO A 123 -15.35 30.84 3.31
C PRO A 123 -16.43 30.26 4.25
N ASP A 124 -17.70 30.28 3.83
CA ASP A 124 -18.83 29.72 4.59
C ASP A 124 -19.03 28.20 4.38
N PHE A 125 -18.10 27.53 3.70
CA PHE A 125 -18.14 26.09 3.47
C PHE A 125 -18.18 25.33 4.81
N LYS A 126 -19.04 24.32 4.87
CA LYS A 126 -19.18 23.42 6.01
C LYS A 126 -18.99 21.99 5.55
N PHE A 127 -18.07 21.27 6.17
CA PHE A 127 -17.76 19.89 5.81
C PHE A 127 -19.00 18.98 5.87
N GLU A 128 -19.93 19.24 6.78
CA GLU A 128 -21.18 18.49 6.94
C GLU A 128 -22.15 18.62 5.75
N SER A 129 -21.88 19.54 4.82
CA SER A 129 -22.64 19.64 3.57
C SER A 129 -22.11 18.71 2.46
N VAL A 130 -20.92 18.13 2.64
CA VAL A 130 -20.34 17.18 1.69
C VAL A 130 -21.07 15.84 1.77
N PRO A 131 -21.57 15.28 0.64
CA PRO A 131 -22.18 13.96 0.61
C PRO A 131 -21.19 12.86 1.04
N GLU A 132 -21.70 11.84 1.73
CA GLU A 132 -20.93 10.68 2.20
C GLU A 132 -20.21 9.95 1.07
N VAL A 133 -20.82 9.92 -0.12
CA VAL A 133 -20.22 9.36 -1.33
C VAL A 133 -18.92 10.07 -1.69
N GLU A 134 -18.90 11.40 -1.59
CA GLU A 134 -17.71 12.18 -1.92
C GLU A 134 -16.65 12.07 -0.83
N ILE A 135 -17.05 12.04 0.45
CA ILE A 135 -16.13 11.72 1.56
C ILE A 135 -15.46 10.36 1.33
N ALA A 136 -16.22 9.32 0.99
CA ALA A 136 -15.69 7.99 0.70
C ALA A 136 -14.66 8.00 -0.44
N ARG A 137 -14.94 8.73 -1.53
CA ARG A 137 -14.05 8.87 -2.69
C ARG A 137 -12.72 9.52 -2.30
N GLN A 138 -12.77 10.60 -1.53
CA GLN A 138 -11.57 11.33 -1.12
C GLN A 138 -10.73 10.54 -0.09
N LEU A 139 -11.37 9.89 0.89
CA LEU A 139 -10.69 8.96 1.79
C LEU A 139 -10.03 7.80 1.04
N THR A 140 -10.68 7.31 -0.03
CA THR A 140 -10.15 6.24 -0.88
C THR A 140 -8.95 6.68 -1.70
N LEU A 141 -9.01 7.85 -2.34
CA LEU A 141 -7.88 8.41 -3.07
C LEU A 141 -6.66 8.60 -2.15
N HIS A 142 -6.86 9.18 -0.97
CA HIS A 142 -5.76 9.42 -0.04
C HIS A 142 -5.17 8.10 0.49
N ALA A 143 -6.00 7.17 0.98
CA ALA A 143 -5.52 5.89 1.48
C ALA A 143 -4.82 5.06 0.39
N HIS A 144 -5.32 5.09 -0.85
CA HIS A 144 -4.70 4.42 -1.98
C HIS A 144 -3.35 5.03 -2.37
N HIS A 145 -3.24 6.36 -2.31
CA HIS A 145 -1.98 7.06 -2.51
C HIS A 145 -0.93 6.59 -1.49
N LEU A 146 -1.28 6.54 -0.21
CA LEU A 146 -0.39 6.04 0.85
C LEU A 146 0.01 4.57 0.63
N ILE A 147 -0.90 3.70 0.19
CA ILE A 147 -0.58 2.32 -0.22
C ILE A 147 0.45 2.29 -1.36
N CYS A 148 0.37 3.21 -2.32
CA CYS A 148 1.31 3.30 -3.44
C CYS A 148 2.71 3.76 -3.01
N LEU A 149 2.83 4.49 -1.90
CA LEU A 149 4.12 4.91 -1.36
C LEU A 149 4.87 3.78 -0.65
N ILE A 150 4.15 2.80 -0.08
CA ILE A 150 4.76 1.67 0.65
C ILE A 150 5.72 0.89 -0.25
N GLY A 151 6.99 0.87 0.13
CA GLY A 151 8.01 0.10 -0.54
C GLY A 151 7.89 -1.40 -0.25
N MET A 152 8.21 -2.25 -1.24
CA MET A 152 8.27 -3.70 -1.04
C MET A 152 9.28 -4.11 0.05
N SER A 153 10.32 -3.30 0.26
CA SER A 153 11.29 -3.48 1.34
C SER A 153 10.65 -3.35 2.72
N GLU A 154 9.71 -2.41 2.91
CA GLU A 154 9.00 -2.19 4.18
C GLU A 154 8.17 -3.42 4.55
N LEU A 155 7.60 -4.11 3.55
CA LEU A 155 6.79 -5.32 3.71
C LEU A 155 7.60 -6.63 3.78
N SER A 156 8.88 -6.59 3.46
CA SER A 156 9.72 -7.79 3.36
C SER A 156 10.25 -8.30 4.71
N SER A 157 10.18 -7.46 5.74
CA SER A 157 10.63 -7.72 7.12
C SER A 157 9.45 -7.70 8.09
N VAL A 158 9.67 -7.60 9.41
CA VAL A 158 8.62 -7.30 10.41
C VAL A 158 8.97 -6.03 11.20
N ALA A 159 9.69 -5.10 10.58
CA ALA A 159 10.21 -3.91 11.26
C ALA A 159 9.10 -2.97 11.80
N TRP A 160 7.89 -3.03 11.21
CA TRP A 160 6.72 -2.30 11.71
C TRP A 160 6.23 -2.78 13.10
N GLU A 161 6.67 -3.94 13.59
CA GLU A 161 6.33 -4.43 14.93
C GLU A 161 7.35 -4.03 16.00
N GLN A 162 8.42 -3.35 15.62
CA GLN A 162 9.47 -2.92 16.54
C GLN A 162 9.07 -1.65 17.30
N SER A 163 10.00 -1.11 18.09
CA SER A 163 9.80 0.20 18.75
C SER A 163 9.41 1.28 17.74
N SER A 164 8.64 2.28 18.17
CA SER A 164 8.09 3.31 17.27
C SER A 164 9.17 3.99 16.42
N GLY A 165 10.33 4.30 17.00
CA GLY A 165 11.45 4.92 16.26
C GLY A 165 12.05 4.01 15.18
N GLU A 166 12.15 2.71 15.44
CA GLU A 166 12.67 1.76 14.44
C GLU A 166 11.64 1.50 13.32
N ALA A 167 10.35 1.46 13.66
CA ALA A 167 9.28 1.35 12.69
C ALA A 167 9.21 2.59 11.78
N GLU A 168 9.37 3.79 12.33
CA GLU A 168 9.43 5.05 11.56
C GLU A 168 10.64 5.09 10.63
N GLU A 169 11.80 4.61 11.06
CA GLU A 169 13.01 4.58 10.24
C GLU A 169 12.92 3.55 9.10
N LYS A 170 12.45 2.33 9.39
CA LYS A 170 12.50 1.20 8.45
C LYS A 170 11.24 1.02 7.61
N CYS A 171 10.11 1.49 8.12
CA CYS A 171 8.77 1.32 7.53
C CYS A 171 7.96 2.64 7.55
N PRO A 172 8.53 3.79 7.11
CA PRO A 172 7.90 5.09 7.26
C PRO A 172 6.52 5.18 6.62
N ASN A 173 6.31 4.57 5.44
CA ASN A 173 5.04 4.68 4.72
C ASN A 173 3.96 3.79 5.35
N ILE A 174 4.35 2.64 5.92
CA ILE A 174 3.44 1.84 6.74
C ILE A 174 2.98 2.65 7.95
N VAL A 175 3.90 3.32 8.66
CA VAL A 175 3.57 4.16 9.82
C VAL A 175 2.66 5.32 9.42
N ILE A 176 2.92 6.00 8.29
CA ILE A 176 2.08 7.08 7.78
C ILE A 176 0.65 6.58 7.51
N LEU A 177 0.49 5.41 6.88
CA LEU A 177 -0.84 4.84 6.61
C LEU A 177 -1.58 4.43 7.89
N GLU A 178 -0.90 3.84 8.87
CA GLU A 178 -1.51 3.53 10.17
C GLU A 178 -1.90 4.81 10.95
N ASN A 179 -1.10 5.88 10.86
CA ASN A 179 -1.46 7.18 11.43
C ASN A 179 -2.70 7.78 10.75
N TRP A 180 -2.84 7.60 9.43
CA TRP A 180 -4.03 7.99 8.69
C TRP A 180 -5.28 7.22 9.17
N LEU A 181 -5.18 5.91 9.41
CA LEU A 181 -6.26 5.12 10.01
C LEU A 181 -6.70 5.68 11.38
N GLN A 182 -5.72 6.05 12.22
CA GLN A 182 -5.98 6.62 13.54
C GLN A 182 -6.70 7.98 13.44
N ARG A 183 -6.33 8.82 12.46
CA ARG A 183 -7.03 10.09 12.20
C ARG A 183 -8.49 9.87 11.86
N ILE A 184 -8.80 8.96 10.93
CA ILE A 184 -10.19 8.61 10.58
C ILE A 184 -10.94 8.09 11.82
N THR A 185 -10.31 7.19 12.58
CA THR A 185 -10.88 6.61 13.81
C THR A 185 -11.26 7.68 14.82
N MET A 186 -10.34 8.63 15.08
CA MET A 186 -10.55 9.72 16.01
C MET A 186 -11.59 10.73 15.52
N TRP A 187 -11.60 11.05 14.23
CA TRP A 187 -12.62 11.90 13.62
C TRP A 187 -14.03 11.34 13.85
N VAL A 188 -14.25 10.06 13.54
CA VAL A 188 -15.55 9.42 13.74
C VAL A 188 -15.97 9.41 15.20
N LYS A 189 -15.04 9.08 16.10
CA LYS A 189 -15.30 9.12 17.54
C LYS A 189 -15.75 10.51 18.00
N GLU A 190 -14.99 11.55 17.65
CA GLU A 190 -15.29 12.92 18.09
C GLU A 190 -16.61 13.43 17.49
N GLU A 191 -16.91 13.13 16.22
CA GLU A 191 -18.20 13.46 15.60
C GLU A 191 -19.41 12.83 16.31
N ILE A 192 -19.29 11.61 16.81
CA ILE A 192 -20.34 10.95 17.60
C ILE A 192 -20.44 11.58 18.98
N LYS A 193 -19.29 11.89 19.60
CA LYS A 193 -19.21 12.46 20.95
C LYS A 193 -19.82 13.86 21.03
N VAL A 194 -19.62 14.71 20.02
CA VAL A 194 -20.21 16.06 19.99
C VAL A 194 -21.72 16.04 19.69
N ALA A 195 -22.24 14.95 19.12
CA ALA A 195 -23.67 14.75 18.92
C ALA A 195 -24.38 14.32 20.22
N THR A 196 -24.58 15.27 21.13
CA THR A 196 -25.10 15.03 22.48
C THR A 196 -26.56 14.58 22.51
N GLU A 197 -27.39 15.12 21.61
CA GLU A 197 -28.81 14.75 21.51
C GLU A 197 -28.98 13.40 20.80
N ARG A 198 -29.85 12.53 21.34
CA ARG A 198 -30.13 11.21 20.75
C ARG A 198 -30.48 11.30 19.26
N LYS A 199 -31.32 12.27 18.86
CA LYS A 199 -31.72 12.48 17.47
C LYS A 199 -30.55 12.86 16.56
N MET A 200 -29.69 13.77 17.02
CA MET A 200 -28.49 14.19 16.29
C MET A 200 -27.50 13.03 16.14
N ARG A 201 -27.30 12.27 17.22
CA ARG A 201 -26.41 11.10 17.23
C ARG A 201 -26.88 10.01 16.28
N THR A 202 -28.18 9.69 16.28
CA THR A 202 -28.75 8.73 15.31
C THR A 202 -28.54 9.21 13.88
N LYS A 203 -28.73 10.51 13.59
CA LYS A 203 -28.46 11.07 12.26
C LYS A 203 -26.99 10.92 11.87
N ARG A 204 -26.06 11.16 12.81
CA ARG A 204 -24.63 11.00 12.55
C ARG A 204 -24.23 9.54 12.32
N LEU A 205 -24.79 8.60 13.08
CA LEU A 205 -24.60 7.16 12.84
C LEU A 205 -25.16 6.72 11.48
N ALA A 206 -26.31 7.26 11.05
CA ALA A 206 -26.87 6.98 9.73
C ALA A 206 -25.97 7.52 8.59
N SER A 207 -25.38 8.70 8.78
CA SER A 207 -24.37 9.26 7.86
C SER A 207 -23.14 8.34 7.80
N PHE A 208 -22.60 7.89 8.93
CA PHE A 208 -21.48 6.94 8.93
C PHE A 208 -21.84 5.57 8.32
N ALA A 209 -23.08 5.10 8.48
CA ALA A 209 -23.53 3.88 7.85
C ALA A 209 -23.52 3.98 6.32
N LEU A 210 -23.99 5.09 5.76
CA LEU A 210 -23.92 5.36 4.32
C LEU A 210 -22.47 5.50 3.85
N LEU A 211 -21.61 6.18 4.63
CA LEU A 211 -20.17 6.25 4.34
C LEU A 211 -19.54 4.85 4.27
N CYS A 212 -19.86 3.98 5.23
CA CYS A 212 -19.37 2.61 5.27
C CYS A 212 -19.84 1.76 4.07
N GLU A 213 -21.10 1.90 3.65
CA GLU A 213 -21.61 1.25 2.45
C GLU A 213 -20.78 1.65 1.22
N VAL A 214 -20.56 2.94 1.00
CA VAL A 214 -19.80 3.42 -0.16
C VAL A 214 -18.33 2.99 -0.08
N LEU A 215 -17.71 3.03 1.10
CA LEU A 215 -16.33 2.53 1.29
C LEU A 215 -16.23 1.03 0.99
N PHE A 216 -17.26 0.25 1.33
CA PHE A 216 -17.33 -1.17 1.00
C PHE A 216 -17.43 -1.38 -0.51
N GLU A 217 -18.30 -0.63 -1.20
CA GLU A 217 -18.45 -0.67 -2.68
C GLU A 217 -17.16 -0.28 -3.41
N LEU A 218 -16.43 0.69 -2.88
CA LEU A 218 -15.13 1.10 -3.40
C LEU A 218 -14.01 0.10 -3.05
N ASN A 219 -14.27 -0.98 -2.31
CA ASN A 219 -13.25 -1.90 -1.79
C ASN A 219 -12.17 -1.16 -0.96
N ASN A 220 -12.54 -0.08 -0.28
CA ASN A 220 -11.66 0.62 0.67
C ASN A 220 -11.89 0.10 2.08
N TYR A 221 -11.33 -1.09 2.34
CA TYR A 221 -11.44 -1.76 3.62
C TYR A 221 -10.62 -1.06 4.70
N HIS A 222 -9.55 -0.35 4.36
CA HIS A 222 -8.75 0.38 5.33
C HIS A 222 -9.52 1.53 5.99
N SER A 223 -10.10 2.45 5.19
CA SER A 223 -10.90 3.54 5.76
C SER A 223 -12.18 3.03 6.41
N LEU A 224 -12.79 1.97 5.87
CA LEU A 224 -13.94 1.32 6.49
C LEU A 224 -13.61 0.81 7.90
N ALA A 225 -12.41 0.24 8.10
CA ALA A 225 -11.92 -0.12 9.43
C ALA A 225 -11.85 1.07 10.38
N GLY A 226 -11.33 2.20 9.91
CA GLY A 226 -11.23 3.41 10.72
C GLY A 226 -12.59 3.88 11.23
N VAL A 227 -13.61 3.90 10.35
CA VAL A 227 -14.97 4.30 10.74
C VAL A 227 -15.56 3.35 11.78
N LEU A 228 -15.47 2.04 11.54
CA LEU A 228 -15.95 1.02 12.46
C LEU A 228 -15.25 1.09 13.83
N GLN A 229 -13.93 1.26 13.83
CA GLN A 229 -13.15 1.41 15.06
C GLN A 229 -13.53 2.67 15.82
N GLY A 230 -13.79 3.80 15.14
CA GLY A 230 -14.20 5.05 15.78
C GLY A 230 -15.54 4.92 16.52
N ILE A 231 -16.52 4.25 15.90
CA ILE A 231 -17.81 3.95 16.53
C ILE A 231 -17.63 3.07 17.77
N LEU A 232 -16.85 2.01 17.66
CA LEU A 232 -16.57 1.10 18.80
C LEU A 232 -15.80 1.81 19.91
N MET A 233 -14.86 2.68 19.56
CA MET A 233 -14.08 3.46 20.51
C MET A 233 -14.97 4.42 21.30
N GLU A 234 -15.92 5.09 20.65
CA GLU A 234 -16.88 5.96 21.34
C GLU A 234 -17.90 5.16 22.17
N ALA A 235 -18.39 4.02 21.67
CA ALA A 235 -19.24 3.11 22.42
C ALA A 235 -18.57 2.66 23.73
N LYS A 236 -17.27 2.33 23.67
CA LYS A 236 -16.47 1.97 24.84
C LYS A 236 -16.25 3.16 25.77
N ALA A 237 -15.90 4.33 25.24
CA ALA A 237 -15.61 5.53 26.02
C ALA A 237 -16.83 6.07 26.76
N SER A 238 -18.00 6.09 26.11
CA SER A 238 -19.27 6.52 26.70
C SER A 238 -19.98 5.45 27.52
N GLY A 239 -19.52 4.20 27.47
CA GLY A 239 -20.21 3.04 28.06
C GLY A 239 -21.52 2.68 27.35
N SER A 240 -21.78 3.24 26.16
CA SER A 240 -23.03 3.03 25.43
C SER A 240 -23.03 1.73 24.65
N LYS A 241 -23.90 0.79 25.07
CA LYS A 241 -24.19 -0.43 24.31
C LYS A 241 -25.14 -0.18 23.13
N GLU A 242 -25.81 0.98 23.09
CA GLU A 242 -26.77 1.31 22.03
C GLU A 242 -26.07 1.72 20.73
N LEU A 243 -24.90 2.37 20.78
CA LEU A 243 -24.26 2.93 19.56
C LEU A 243 -24.00 1.89 18.47
N PRO A 244 -23.34 0.74 18.74
CA PRO A 244 -23.11 -0.26 17.70
C PRO A 244 -24.43 -0.81 17.16
N SER A 245 -25.40 -1.09 18.03
CA SER A 245 -26.70 -1.63 17.62
C SER A 245 -27.53 -0.66 16.76
N VAL A 246 -27.42 0.66 17.02
CA VAL A 246 -28.09 1.68 16.21
C VAL A 246 -27.39 1.80 14.87
N PHE A 247 -26.06 1.83 14.86
CA PHE A 247 -25.27 1.86 13.64
C PHE A 247 -25.57 0.67 12.73
N ASP A 248 -25.56 -0.56 13.25
CA ASP A 248 -25.87 -1.77 12.47
C ASP A 248 -27.28 -1.70 11.88
N LYS A 249 -28.26 -1.16 12.62
CA LYS A 249 -29.63 -0.96 12.11
C LYS A 249 -29.70 0.10 11.02
N GLU A 250 -28.92 1.17 11.11
CA GLU A 250 -28.89 2.19 10.06
C GLU A 250 -28.17 1.67 8.81
N TRP A 251 -27.08 0.90 8.96
CA TRP A 251 -26.40 0.28 7.82
C TRP A 251 -27.29 -0.79 7.17
N ALA A 252 -27.99 -1.62 7.92
CA ALA A 252 -28.92 -2.59 7.34
C ALA A 252 -30.02 -1.98 6.44
N LYS A 253 -30.36 -0.68 6.60
CA LYS A 253 -31.33 0.01 5.73
C LYS A 253 -30.75 0.39 4.37
N ALA A 254 -29.44 0.35 4.22
CA ALA A 254 -28.75 0.70 3.00
C ALA A 254 -28.96 -0.39 1.93
N PRO A 255 -29.01 -0.06 0.62
CA PRO A 255 -29.32 -1.01 -0.45
C PRO A 255 -28.60 -2.36 -0.39
N GLN A 256 -27.34 -2.40 0.05
CA GLN A 256 -26.56 -3.64 0.21
C GLN A 256 -26.16 -3.93 1.66
N GLY A 257 -26.68 -3.17 2.62
CA GLY A 257 -26.20 -3.17 4.00
C GLY A 257 -26.33 -4.50 4.74
N GLU A 258 -27.45 -5.21 4.58
CA GLU A 258 -27.65 -6.51 5.23
C GLU A 258 -26.64 -7.57 4.72
N GLU A 259 -26.39 -7.61 3.41
CA GLU A 259 -25.40 -8.54 2.82
C GLU A 259 -23.99 -8.18 3.27
N GLN A 260 -23.65 -6.89 3.30
CA GLN A 260 -22.36 -6.39 3.75
C GLN A 260 -22.11 -6.72 5.23
N LEU A 261 -23.08 -6.45 6.11
CA LEU A 261 -22.98 -6.79 7.54
C LEU A 261 -22.86 -8.30 7.76
N LYS A 262 -23.61 -9.10 7.00
CA LYS A 262 -23.50 -10.56 7.04
C LYS A 262 -22.09 -11.01 6.64
N PHE A 263 -21.55 -10.47 5.55
CA PHE A 263 -20.17 -10.74 5.11
C PHE A 263 -19.14 -10.35 6.19
N LEU A 264 -19.28 -9.19 6.84
CA LEU A 264 -18.39 -8.76 7.91
C LEU A 264 -18.46 -9.68 9.14
N ASN A 265 -19.65 -10.20 9.48
CA ASN A 265 -19.87 -11.06 10.64
C ASN A 265 -19.46 -12.52 10.43
N GLU A 266 -19.81 -13.11 9.28
CA GLU A 266 -19.51 -14.53 8.94
C GLU A 266 -18.02 -14.80 8.78
N THR A 267 -17.23 -13.75 8.62
CA THR A 267 -15.80 -13.87 8.47
C THR A 267 -15.06 -14.01 9.80
N ALA A 268 -15.70 -13.84 10.97
CA ALA A 268 -15.21 -14.29 12.29
C ALA A 268 -13.72 -14.02 12.66
N ILE A 269 -13.44 -12.81 13.20
CA ILE A 269 -12.54 -12.50 14.35
C ILE A 269 -12.67 -11.00 14.69
N PRO A 270 -12.70 -10.62 15.98
CA PRO A 270 -13.29 -9.37 16.44
C PRO A 270 -12.37 -8.19 16.19
N THR A 271 -12.63 -7.45 15.12
CA THR A 271 -13.14 -6.06 15.21
C THR A 271 -13.37 -5.41 13.85
N VAL A 272 -12.89 -5.96 12.73
CA VAL A 272 -13.27 -5.40 11.41
C VAL A 272 -13.35 -6.38 10.21
N PHE A 273 -12.45 -7.36 10.01
CA PHE A 273 -12.49 -8.20 8.78
C PHE A 273 -11.94 -9.63 8.97
N GLY A 274 -12.69 -10.51 9.63
CA GLY A 274 -12.20 -11.83 10.08
C GLY A 274 -11.76 -12.85 9.02
N GLN A 275 -12.00 -12.60 7.73
CA GLN A 275 -11.48 -13.37 6.59
C GLN A 275 -11.08 -12.37 5.53
N ARG A 276 -10.13 -12.78 4.69
CA ARG A 276 -9.60 -11.97 3.59
C ARG A 276 -10.78 -11.33 2.87
N PRO A 277 -10.89 -9.99 2.89
CA PRO A 277 -11.81 -9.26 2.04
C PRO A 277 -11.66 -9.73 0.59
N LYS A 278 -12.54 -9.25 -0.29
CA LYS A 278 -12.37 -9.46 -1.72
C LYS A 278 -11.16 -8.67 -2.26
N TYR A 279 -9.96 -8.85 -1.69
CA TYR A 279 -8.66 -8.39 -2.18
C TYR A 279 -8.36 -8.89 -3.60
N HIS A 280 -9.18 -9.80 -4.14
CA HIS A 280 -9.14 -10.19 -5.55
C HIS A 280 -9.87 -9.21 -6.48
N VAL A 281 -10.84 -8.43 -5.96
CA VAL A 281 -11.51 -7.34 -6.67
C VAL A 281 -10.62 -6.11 -6.61
N LYS A 282 -10.48 -5.44 -7.76
CA LYS A 282 -9.57 -4.29 -7.94
C LYS A 282 -10.30 -3.17 -8.68
N PRO A 283 -9.98 -1.89 -8.41
CA PRO A 283 -9.05 -1.40 -7.40
C PRO A 283 -9.51 -1.70 -5.95
N CYS A 284 -8.57 -1.75 -5.01
CA CYS A 284 -8.82 -2.09 -3.60
C CYS A 284 -7.80 -1.42 -2.68
N VAL A 285 -8.26 -0.89 -1.55
CA VAL A 285 -7.38 -0.48 -0.43
C VAL A 285 -7.54 -1.52 0.67
N PRO A 286 -6.57 -2.44 0.85
CA PRO A 286 -6.69 -3.51 1.83
C PRO A 286 -6.62 -2.95 3.26
N TYR A 287 -7.27 -3.62 4.22
CA TYR A 287 -7.03 -3.29 5.62
C TYR A 287 -5.60 -3.69 6.01
N LEU A 288 -4.70 -2.70 6.03
CA LEU A 288 -3.27 -2.91 6.17
C LEU A 288 -2.90 -3.77 7.40
N THR A 289 -3.51 -3.51 8.56
CA THR A 289 -3.20 -4.24 9.80
C THR A 289 -3.44 -5.76 9.67
N ASP A 290 -4.54 -6.18 9.02
CA ASP A 290 -4.81 -7.60 8.74
C ASP A 290 -3.82 -8.19 7.72
N PHE A 291 -3.52 -7.43 6.67
CA PHE A 291 -2.54 -7.83 5.65
C PHE A 291 -1.15 -8.05 6.28
N LEU A 292 -0.67 -7.09 7.08
CA LEU A 292 0.60 -7.17 7.81
C LEU A 292 0.61 -8.32 8.81
N GLY A 293 -0.49 -8.58 9.51
CA GLY A 293 -0.63 -9.74 10.41
C GLY A 293 -0.43 -11.07 9.67
N THR A 294 -0.95 -11.18 8.44
CA THR A 294 -0.74 -12.37 7.61
C THR A 294 0.69 -12.49 7.11
N VAL A 295 1.31 -11.39 6.67
CA VAL A 295 2.73 -11.37 6.25
C VAL A 295 3.65 -11.74 7.43
N SER A 296 3.41 -11.16 8.60
CA SER A 296 4.15 -11.43 9.84
C SER A 296 4.11 -12.91 10.21
N LYS A 297 2.94 -13.56 10.14
CA LYS A 297 2.81 -15.01 10.37
C LYS A 297 3.74 -15.83 9.46
N VAL A 298 3.84 -15.49 8.18
CA VAL A 298 4.71 -16.19 7.22
C VAL A 298 6.19 -15.93 7.48
N ILE A 299 6.54 -14.68 7.82
CA ILE A 299 7.92 -14.34 8.15
C ILE A 299 8.37 -15.04 9.43
N LYS A 300 7.50 -15.19 10.43
CA LYS A 300 7.81 -15.84 11.71
C LYS A 300 7.69 -17.37 11.67
N SER A 301 6.95 -17.95 10.71
CA SER A 301 6.70 -19.40 10.69
C SER A 301 7.89 -20.25 10.27
N GLU A 302 8.87 -19.68 9.56
CA GLU A 302 10.02 -20.42 9.02
C GLU A 302 11.33 -19.63 9.18
N PRO A 303 12.48 -20.28 9.39
CA PRO A 303 13.78 -19.60 9.41
C PRO A 303 14.19 -19.13 8.00
N HIS A 304 15.02 -18.08 7.94
CA HIS A 304 15.59 -17.57 6.67
C HIS A 304 16.63 -18.51 6.06
N TRP A 305 17.24 -19.36 6.90
CA TRP A 305 18.24 -20.35 6.52
C TRP A 305 17.67 -21.75 6.76
N ILE A 306 18.00 -22.71 5.90
CA ILE A 306 17.49 -24.10 6.02
C ILE A 306 17.95 -24.72 7.36
N MET A 307 19.17 -24.41 7.78
CA MET A 307 19.73 -24.79 9.07
C MET A 307 20.49 -23.62 9.69
N GLU A 308 20.51 -23.57 11.01
CA GLU A 308 21.27 -22.58 11.77
C GLU A 308 22.77 -22.73 11.47
N GLY A 309 23.44 -21.63 11.10
CA GLY A 309 24.83 -21.64 10.62
C GLY A 309 25.04 -22.09 9.16
N SER A 310 24.00 -22.52 8.44
CA SER A 310 24.10 -22.80 7.01
C SER A 310 24.17 -21.51 6.19
N LYS A 311 24.85 -21.59 5.04
CA LYS A 311 24.82 -20.52 4.01
C LYS A 311 23.69 -20.72 2.99
N MET A 312 22.75 -21.64 3.24
CA MET A 312 21.68 -21.99 2.30
C MET A 312 20.37 -21.28 2.66
N VAL A 313 19.94 -20.40 1.76
CA VAL A 313 18.70 -19.63 1.90
C VAL A 313 17.49 -20.56 1.81
N ASN A 314 16.52 -20.39 2.70
CA ASN A 314 15.21 -21.02 2.60
C ASN A 314 14.38 -20.34 1.50
N PHE A 315 14.55 -20.80 0.26
CA PHE A 315 13.82 -20.27 -0.89
C PHE A 315 12.30 -20.54 -0.83
N ASN A 316 11.85 -21.58 -0.12
CA ASN A 316 10.42 -21.84 0.06
C ASN A 316 9.76 -20.71 0.86
N LYS A 317 10.39 -20.26 1.95
CA LYS A 317 9.95 -19.06 2.69
C LYS A 317 9.93 -17.82 1.79
N ALA A 318 11.02 -17.61 1.04
CA ALA A 318 11.12 -16.45 0.14
C ALA A 318 10.03 -16.46 -0.94
N LEU A 319 9.69 -17.63 -1.49
CA LEU A 319 8.63 -17.80 -2.47
C LEU A 319 7.26 -17.51 -1.85
N LYS A 320 6.95 -18.06 -0.66
CA LYS A 320 5.72 -17.76 0.07
C LYS A 320 5.55 -16.27 0.30
N LEU A 321 6.60 -15.59 0.81
CA LEU A 321 6.58 -14.14 1.02
C LEU A 321 6.36 -13.38 -0.29
N SER A 322 7.02 -13.78 -1.37
CA SER A 322 6.89 -13.11 -2.67
C SER A 322 5.46 -13.15 -3.25
N LEU A 323 4.66 -14.15 -2.89
CA LEU A 323 3.24 -14.20 -3.29
C LEU A 323 2.44 -13.07 -2.63
N PHE A 324 2.72 -12.76 -1.36
CA PHE A 324 2.11 -11.63 -0.67
C PHE A 324 2.58 -10.30 -1.23
N LEU A 325 3.88 -10.15 -1.48
CA LEU A 325 4.43 -8.92 -2.08
C LEU A 325 3.86 -8.71 -3.50
N LYS A 326 3.68 -9.79 -4.27
CA LYS A 326 3.00 -9.74 -5.56
C LYS A 326 1.55 -9.26 -5.42
N GLN A 327 0.81 -9.80 -4.45
CA GLN A 327 -0.55 -9.36 -4.17
C GLN A 327 -0.59 -7.89 -3.78
N PHE A 328 0.35 -7.43 -2.93
CA PHE A 328 0.41 -6.02 -2.54
C PHE A 328 0.69 -5.11 -3.74
N ARG A 329 1.61 -5.52 -4.62
CA ARG A 329 1.90 -4.81 -5.88
C ARG A 329 0.67 -4.68 -6.78
N GLU A 330 -0.25 -5.64 -6.73
CA GLU A 330 -1.50 -5.55 -7.47
C GLU A 330 -2.40 -4.41 -6.95
N PHE A 331 -2.43 -4.13 -5.64
CA PHE A 331 -3.15 -2.97 -5.08
C PHE A 331 -2.55 -1.64 -5.55
N GLN A 332 -1.23 -1.57 -5.69
CA GLN A 332 -0.53 -0.36 -6.14
C GLN A 332 -0.71 -0.07 -7.64
N THR A 333 -0.99 -1.10 -8.45
CA THR A 333 -1.04 -0.98 -9.92
C THR A 333 -2.43 -0.79 -10.47
N HIS A 334 -3.47 -1.17 -9.73
CA HIS A 334 -4.86 -0.95 -10.10
C HIS A 334 -5.37 0.30 -9.42
N LEU A 335 -5.47 1.37 -10.20
CA LEU A 335 -5.70 2.72 -9.71
C LEU A 335 -7.20 3.05 -9.74
N TYR A 336 -7.65 3.87 -8.80
CA TYR A 336 -9.02 4.36 -8.80
C TYR A 336 -9.24 5.38 -9.92
N SER A 337 -10.39 5.28 -10.61
CA SER A 337 -10.85 6.33 -11.52
C SER A 337 -11.77 7.30 -10.77
N LEU A 338 -11.15 8.17 -9.97
CA LEU A 338 -11.81 9.20 -9.15
C LEU A 338 -11.07 10.53 -9.31
N LEU A 339 -11.76 11.65 -9.10
CA LEU A 339 -11.16 12.99 -9.16
C LEU A 339 -10.86 13.51 -7.74
N PRO A 340 -9.69 14.13 -7.52
CA PRO A 340 -9.37 14.72 -6.23
C PRO A 340 -10.20 15.99 -5.98
N VAL A 341 -10.61 16.17 -4.73
CA VAL A 341 -11.26 17.40 -4.23
C VAL A 341 -10.48 17.87 -3.01
N HIS A 342 -9.56 18.81 -3.23
CA HIS A 342 -8.62 19.27 -2.21
C HIS A 342 -9.31 19.81 -0.95
N GLN A 343 -10.40 20.57 -1.09
CA GLN A 343 -11.13 21.13 0.05
C GLN A 343 -11.70 20.07 1.00
N VAL A 344 -12.00 18.87 0.48
CA VAL A 344 -12.47 17.74 1.30
C VAL A 344 -11.29 17.00 1.92
N GLN A 345 -10.16 16.90 1.21
CA GLN A 345 -8.94 16.25 1.71
C GLN A 345 -8.29 17.05 2.84
N GLU A 346 -8.18 18.37 2.68
CA GLU A 346 -7.63 19.32 3.68
C GLU A 346 -8.33 19.22 5.05
N TYR A 347 -9.59 18.77 5.10
CA TYR A 347 -10.30 18.58 6.37
C TYR A 347 -9.68 17.50 7.26
N PHE A 348 -8.95 16.54 6.67
CA PHE A 348 -8.38 15.39 7.38
C PHE A 348 -6.86 15.46 7.58
N GLU A 349 -6.19 16.42 6.93
CA GLU A 349 -4.75 16.70 7.08
C GLU A 349 -4.47 17.39 8.43
#